data_AF-A0AA50QC76-F1
#
_entry.id   AF-A0AA50QC76-F1
#
_cell.length_a   1.000
_cell.length_b   1.000
_cell.length_c   1.000
_cell.angle_alpha   90.00
_cell.angle_beta   90.00
_cell.angle_gamma   90.00
#
_symmetry.space_group_name_H-M   'P 1'
#
loop_
_entity.id
_entity.type
_entity.pdbx_description
1 polymer ?
#
loop_
_entity_poly.entity_id
_entity_poly.type
_entity_poly.pdbx_seq_one_letter_code
_entity_poly.pdbx_strand_id
1 'polypeptide(L)'
;MTAHSLTLTLSQELAELFEQYEALTRVSAEQYVQQLVEKTRPTLEAMVAALQEAGDDEAAVMELFGKKMAESMLRQQAAQA
;
A
#
# COMPACT_ATOMS: atom_id res chain seq x y z
N MET A 1 8.33 -19.91 -8.77
CA MET A 1 7.93 -18.77 -7.92
C MET A 1 6.74 -19.22 -7.11
N THR A 2 6.82 -19.13 -5.78
CA THR A 2 5.72 -19.54 -4.90
C THR A 2 4.68 -18.42 -4.91
N ALA A 3 3.47 -18.71 -5.38
CA ALA A 3 2.37 -17.75 -5.30
C ALA A 3 1.80 -17.78 -3.87
N HIS A 4 1.70 -16.61 -3.24
CA HIS A 4 1.04 -16.43 -1.96
C HIS A 4 -0.32 -15.78 -2.19
N SER A 5 -1.37 -16.31 -1.56
CA SER A 5 -2.74 -15.80 -1.67
C SER A 5 -3.15 -15.07 -0.39
N LEU A 6 -3.83 -13.93 -0.54
CA LEU A 6 -4.53 -13.22 0.52
C LEU A 6 -6.04 -13.38 0.31
N THR A 7 -6.77 -13.79 1.34
CA THR A 7 -8.24 -13.84 1.34
C THR A 7 -8.77 -12.76 2.26
N LEU A 8 -9.71 -11.96 1.77
CA LEU A 8 -10.35 -10.88 2.52
C LEU A 8 -11.84 -11.18 2.67
N THR A 9 -12.38 -10.94 3.86
CA THR A 9 -13.82 -10.91 4.10
C THR A 9 -14.26 -9.46 4.18
N LEU A 10 -15.22 -9.08 3.33
CA LEU A 10 -15.75 -7.72 3.29
C LEU A 10 -16.98 -7.62 4.20
N SER A 11 -17.17 -6.45 4.81
CA SER A 11 -18.48 -6.12 5.36
C SER A 11 -19.49 -5.98 4.22
N GLN A 12 -20.78 -6.12 4.55
CA GLN A 12 -21.85 -5.94 3.58
C GLN A 12 -21.77 -4.56 2.89
N GLU A 13 -21.61 -3.50 3.68
CA GLU A 13 -21.52 -2.12 3.19
C GLU A 13 -20.38 -1.93 2.18
N LEU A 14 -19.22 -2.55 2.44
CA LEU A 14 -18.07 -2.43 1.55
C LEU A 14 -18.24 -3.26 0.27
N ALA A 15 -18.87 -4.43 0.36
CA ALA A 15 -19.22 -5.25 -0.79
C ALA A 15 -20.20 -4.51 -1.73
N GLU A 16 -21.26 -3.94 -1.18
CA GLU A 16 -22.24 -3.14 -1.94
C GLU A 16 -21.60 -1.91 -2.61
N LEU A 17 -20.62 -1.28 -1.95
CA LEU A 17 -19.87 -0.17 -2.53
C LEU A 17 -18.99 -0.63 -3.71
N PHE A 18 -18.33 -1.78 -3.58
CA PHE A 18 -17.53 -2.34 -4.68
C PHE A 18 -18.39 -2.75 -5.87
N GLU A 19 -19.57 -3.32 -5.66
CA GLU A 19 -20.52 -3.66 -6.72
C GLU A 19 -20.95 -2.40 -7.50
N GLN A 20 -21.28 -1.31 -6.79
CA GLN A 20 -21.61 -0.02 -7.41
C GLN A 20 -20.43 0.56 -8.19
N TYR A 21 -19.22 0.49 -7.62
CA TYR A 21 -18.01 0.97 -8.27
C TYR A 21 -17.71 0.17 -9.56
N GLU A 22 -17.83 -1.15 -9.50
CA GLU A 22 -17.64 -2.03 -10.65
C GLU A 22 -18.68 -1.77 -11.74
N ALA A 23 -19.95 -1.55 -11.39
CA ALA A 23 -20.99 -1.21 -12.36
C ALA A 23 -20.67 0.07 -13.16
N LEU A 24 -20.03 1.05 -12.52
CA LEU A 24 -19.66 2.33 -13.13
C LEU A 24 -18.33 2.29 -13.89
N THR A 25 -17.35 1.54 -13.39
CA THR A 25 -15.96 1.60 -13.87
C THR A 25 -15.49 0.33 -14.59
N ARG A 26 -16.22 -0.78 -14.43
CA ARG A 26 -15.85 -2.14 -14.83
C ARG A 26 -14.56 -2.66 -14.17
N VAL A 27 -14.16 -2.05 -13.06
CA VAL A 27 -13.05 -2.51 -12.23
C VAL A 27 -13.62 -3.33 -11.09
N SER A 28 -13.27 -4.61 -11.03
CA SER A 28 -13.72 -5.48 -9.94
C SER A 28 -13.07 -5.13 -8.60
N ALA A 29 -13.68 -5.58 -7.51
CA ALA A 29 -13.10 -5.42 -6.17
C ALA A 29 -11.66 -5.96 -6.07
N GLU A 30 -11.41 -7.13 -6.67
CA GLU A 30 -10.08 -7.77 -6.71
C GLU A 30 -9.07 -6.88 -7.45
N GLN A 31 -9.44 -6.37 -8.63
CA GLN A 31 -8.57 -5.50 -9.42
C GLN A 31 -8.28 -4.19 -8.68
N TYR A 32 -9.29 -3.60 -8.03
CA TYR A 32 -9.13 -2.39 -7.23
C TYR A 32 -8.13 -2.61 -6.09
N VAL A 33 -8.34 -3.67 -5.28
CA VAL A 33 -7.49 -3.98 -4.13
C VAL A 33 -6.07 -4.32 -4.59
N GLN A 34 -5.91 -5.11 -5.65
CA GLN A 34 -4.60 -5.43 -6.18
C GLN A 34 -3.85 -4.17 -6.63
N GLN A 35 -4.50 -3.29 -7.40
CA GLN A 35 -3.90 -2.02 -7.81
C GLN A 35 -3.54 -1.15 -6.60
N LEU A 36 -4.37 -1.12 -5.56
CA LEU A 36 -4.10 -0.35 -4.36
C LEU A 36 -2.86 -0.88 -3.62
N VAL A 37 -2.75 -2.19 -3.46
CA VAL A 37 -1.59 -2.84 -2.82
C VAL A 37 -0.32 -2.59 -3.64
N GLU A 38 -0.38 -2.73 -4.96
CA GLU A 38 0.78 -2.48 -5.84
C GLU A 38 1.23 -1.02 -5.82
N LYS A 39 0.28 -0.08 -5.84
CA LYS A 39 0.56 1.36 -5.77
C LYS A 39 1.11 1.79 -4.41
N THR A 40 0.67 1.15 -3.33
CA THR A 40 1.10 1.47 -1.96
C THR A 40 2.34 0.69 -1.50
N ARG A 41 2.86 -0.23 -2.32
CA ARG A 41 4.09 -0.98 -2.04
C ARG A 41 5.25 -0.10 -1.55
N PRO A 42 5.60 1.03 -2.20
CA PRO A 42 6.73 1.86 -1.73
C PRO A 42 6.51 2.43 -0.32
N THR A 43 5.25 2.74 0.02
CA THR A 43 4.86 3.20 1.35
C THR A 43 5.00 2.10 2.38
N LEU A 44 4.56 0.88 2.04
CA LEU A 44 4.71 -0.29 2.90
C LEU A 44 6.18 -0.63 3.15
N GLU A 45 7.02 -0.59 2.11
CA GLU A 45 8.47 -0.80 2.23
C GLU A 45 9.12 0.25 3.15
N ALA A 46 8.77 1.53 2.98
CA ALA A 46 9.27 2.61 3.84
C ALA A 46 8.85 2.42 5.30
N MET A 47 7.61 2.00 5.54
CA MET A 47 7.09 1.73 6.89
C MET A 47 7.81 0.55 7.54
N VAL A 48 7.97 -0.57 6.81
CA VAL A 48 8.69 -1.74 7.31
C VAL A 48 10.14 -1.38 7.67
N ALA A 49 10.81 -0.60 6.81
CA ALA A 49 12.17 -0.14 7.09
C ALA A 49 12.23 0.77 8.33
N ALA A 50 11.28 1.69 8.48
CA ALA A 50 11.21 2.57 9.64
C ALA A 50 10.98 1.79 10.94
N LEU A 51 10.06 0.81 10.93
CA LEU A 51 9.80 -0.07 12.08
C LEU A 51 11.04 -0.90 12.44
N GLN A 52 11.76 -1.43 11.45
CA GLN A 52 12.99 -2.19 11.68
C GLN A 52 14.12 -1.32 12.24
N GLU A 53 14.24 -0.07 11.78
CA GLU A 53 15.27 0.87 12.24
C GLU A 53 14.96 1.50 13.60
N ALA A 54 13.69 1.73 13.92
CA ALA A 54 13.25 2.32 15.19
C ALA A 54 13.29 1.34 16.36
N GLY A 55 13.19 0.03 16.10
CA GLY A 55 13.04 -0.97 17.16
C GLY A 55 11.74 -0.74 17.96
N ASP A 56 11.85 -0.61 19.28
CA ASP A 56 10.70 -0.37 20.18
C ASP A 56 10.37 1.11 20.39
N ASP A 57 11.08 2.04 19.72
CA ASP A 57 10.82 3.48 19.84
C ASP A 57 9.75 3.94 18.83
N GLU A 58 8.48 3.90 19.25
CA GLU A 58 7.34 4.33 18.44
C GLU A 58 7.43 5.80 17.97
N ALA A 59 8.10 6.68 18.75
CA ALA A 59 8.25 8.07 18.36
C ALA A 59 9.24 8.23 17.19
N ALA A 60 10.29 7.40 17.15
CA ALA A 60 11.26 7.38 16.07
C ALA A 60 10.69 6.83 14.75
N VAL A 61 9.68 5.94 14.80
CA VAL A 61 9.07 5.32 13.61
C VAL A 61 8.54 6.38 12.63
N MET A 62 7.83 7.39 13.14
CA MET A 62 7.20 8.40 12.27
C MET A 62 8.21 9.32 11.61
N GLU A 63 9.29 9.68 12.31
CA GLU A 63 10.39 10.49 11.76
C GLU A 63 11.13 9.70 10.67
N LEU A 64 11.49 8.45 10.96
CA LEU A 64 12.18 7.57 10.03
C LEU A 64 11.33 7.26 8.79
N PHE A 65 10.03 7.02 8.98
CA PHE A 65 9.08 6.82 7.90
C PHE A 65 9.03 8.03 6.96
N GLY A 66 8.91 9.25 7.50
CA GLY A 66 8.90 10.48 6.71
C GLY A 66 10.17 10.64 5.88
N LYS A 67 11.34 10.36 6.47
CA LYS A 67 12.63 10.39 5.77
C LYS A 67 12.69 9.37 4.63
N LYS A 68 12.31 8.11 4.89
CA LYS A 68 12.31 7.02 3.90
C LYS A 68 11.35 7.28 2.74
N MET A 69 10.20 7.89 3.01
CA MET A 69 9.25 8.32 1.97
C MET A 69 9.82 9.43 1.09
N ALA A 70 10.48 10.44 1.68
CA ALA A 70 11.16 11.49 0.92
C ALA A 70 12.26 10.91 0.01
N GLU A 71 13.07 9.99 0.52
CA GLU A 71 14.09 9.27 -0.25
C GLU A 71 13.48 8.42 -1.39
N SER A 72 12.31 7.80 -1.16
CA SER A 72 11.57 7.06 -2.18
C SER A 72 11.07 7.97 -3.30
N MET A 73 10.48 9.12 -2.97
CA MET A 73 10.03 10.10 -3.95
C MET A 73 11.17 10.66 -4.80
N LEU A 74 12.33 10.97 -4.19
CA LEU A 74 13.52 11.41 -4.92
C LEU A 74 14.04 10.33 -5.88
N ARG A 75 14.04 9.06 -5.47
CA ARG A 75 14.42 7.94 -6.36
C ARG A 75 13.44 7.75 -7.51
N GLN A 76 12.14 7.92 -7.27
CA GLN A 76 11.12 7.83 -8.32
C GLN A 76 11.26 8.96 -9.35
N GLN A 77 11.56 10.19 -8.91
CA GLN A 77 11.83 11.31 -9.81
C GLN A 77 13.10 11.07 -10.64
N ALA A 78 14.17 10.56 -10.03
CA ALA A 78 15.41 10.23 -10.74
C ALA A 78 15.27 9.07 -11.73
N ALA A 79 14.33 8.13 -11.51
CA ALA A 79 14.06 7.02 -12.40
C ALA A 79 13.15 7.37 -13.60
N GLN A 80 12.52 8.55 -13.57
CA GLN A 80 11.64 9.06 -14.64
C GLN A 80 12.30 10.17 -15.48
N ALA A 81 13.56 10.54 -15.17
CA ALA A 81 14.38 11.50 -15.91
C ALA A 81 15.40 10.79 -16.80
#